data_AF-A0A2R9SZ21-F1
#
_entry.id   AF-A0A2R9SZ21-F1
#
_cell.length_a   1.000
_cell.length_b   1.000
_cell.length_c   1.000
_cell.angle_alpha   90.00
_cell.angle_beta   90.00
_cell.angle_gamma   90.00
#
_symmetry.space_group_name_H-M   'P 1'
#
loop_
_entity.id
_entity.type
_entity.pdbx_description
1 polymer ?
#
loop_
_entity_poly.entity_id
_entity_poly.type
_entity_poly.pdbx_seq_one_letter_code
_entity_poly.pdbx_strand_id
1 'polypeptide(L)'
;MKLLYMYVESQGDIFRDIFFNFSSEYIVEYDKAYNKILIKNNPKYFKNFYGKSISDITAIVGKNGSGKSLILEIVGREMRERIELLKIEGKEIKDRYFMIFH
;
A
#
# COMPACT_ATOMS: atom_id res chain seq x y z
N MET A 1 3.60 11.24 9.96
CA MET A 1 3.31 10.66 8.64
C MET A 1 2.35 9.50 8.81
N LYS A 2 1.26 9.49 8.05
CA LYS A 2 0.25 8.44 8.00
C LYS A 2 0.24 7.85 6.59
N LEU A 3 0.41 6.53 6.48
CA LEU A 3 0.23 5.82 5.21
C LEU A 3 -1.26 5.73 4.90
N LEU A 4 -1.69 6.22 3.75
CA LEU A 4 -3.09 6.19 3.33
C LEU A 4 -3.39 5.01 2.43
N TYR A 5 -2.50 4.75 1.47
CA TYR A 5 -2.76 3.85 0.36
C TYR A 5 -1.48 3.32 -0.25
N MET A 6 -1.55 2.11 -0.78
CA MET A 6 -0.53 1.54 -1.65
C MET A 6 -1.20 0.87 -2.85
N TYR A 7 -0.67 1.13 -4.04
CA TYR A 7 -0.97 0.35 -5.24
C TYR A 7 0.29 -0.37 -5.68
N VAL A 8 0.14 -1.66 -6.00
CA VAL A 8 1.21 -2.53 -6.49
C VAL A 8 0.79 -2.99 -7.87
N GLU A 9 1.41 -2.42 -8.90
CA GLU A 9 1.24 -2.89 -10.27
C GLU A 9 1.95 -4.24 -10.45
N SER A 10 3.18 -4.34 -9.94
CA SER A 10 3.99 -5.55 -9.95
C SER A 10 4.94 -5.58 -8.75
N GLN A 11 5.02 -6.72 -8.08
CA GLN A 11 6.09 -7.03 -7.14
C GLN A 11 6.45 -8.51 -7.22
N GLY A 12 7.63 -8.79 -7.75
CA GLY A 12 8.07 -10.13 -8.10
C GLY A 12 7.01 -10.85 -8.92
N ASP A 13 6.84 -12.15 -8.64
CA ASP A 13 5.82 -12.97 -9.29
C ASP A 13 4.55 -13.15 -8.43
N ILE A 14 4.46 -12.43 -7.29
CA ILE A 14 3.42 -12.63 -6.28
C ILE A 14 2.25 -11.65 -6.47
N PHE A 15 2.55 -10.37 -6.70
CA PHE A 15 1.54 -9.33 -6.80
C PHE A 15 1.46 -8.74 -8.20
N ARG A 16 0.23 -8.61 -8.70
CA ARG A 16 -0.10 -7.93 -9.95
C ARG A 16 -1.41 -7.18 -9.77
N ASP A 17 -1.38 -5.88 -10.04
CA ASP A 17 -2.55 -4.99 -10.01
C ASP A 17 -3.41 -5.11 -8.73
N ILE A 18 -2.77 -4.99 -7.56
CA ILE A 18 -3.47 -4.99 -6.27
C ILE A 18 -3.32 -3.66 -5.53
N PHE A 19 -4.16 -3.43 -4.53
CA PHE A 19 -4.09 -2.24 -3.70
C PHE A 19 -4.47 -2.50 -2.24
N PHE A 20 -4.03 -1.58 -1.38
CA PHE A 20 -4.32 -1.58 0.05
C PHE A 20 -4.73 -0.17 0.48
N ASN A 21 -5.89 -0.06 1.14
CA ASN A 21 -6.29 1.15 1.86
C ASN A 21 -5.92 0.98 3.33
N PHE A 22 -5.10 1.89 3.86
CA PHE A 22 -4.62 1.89 5.24
C PHE A 22 -5.34 2.92 6.12
N SER A 23 -6.00 3.90 5.51
CA SER A 23 -6.73 4.95 6.24
C SER A 23 -8.19 4.58 6.45
N SER A 24 -8.68 4.81 7.67
CA SER A 24 -10.11 4.81 8.00
C SER A 24 -10.79 6.14 7.67
N GLU A 25 -10.03 7.23 7.55
CA GLU A 25 -10.52 8.60 7.33
C GLU A 25 -10.66 8.94 5.84
N TYR A 26 -9.81 8.35 5.00
CA TYR A 26 -9.77 8.61 3.56
C TYR A 26 -9.99 7.31 2.80
N ILE A 27 -10.80 7.38 1.74
CA ILE A 27 -10.90 6.34 0.73
C ILE A 27 -10.05 6.79 -0.44
N VAL A 28 -9.07 5.97 -0.82
CA VAL A 28 -8.18 6.24 -1.94
C VAL A 28 -8.42 5.20 -3.04
N GLU A 29 -8.56 5.69 -4.27
CA GLU A 29 -8.77 4.90 -5.46
C GLU A 29 -7.77 5.34 -6.54
N TYR A 30 -7.10 4.38 -7.17
CA TYR A 30 -6.28 4.62 -8.35
C TYR A 30 -7.00 4.14 -9.60
N ASP A 31 -7.29 5.07 -10.50
CA ASP A 31 -7.82 4.80 -11.81
C ASP A 31 -6.67 4.67 -12.82
N LYS A 32 -6.32 3.42 -13.13
CA LYS A 32 -5.24 3.08 -14.08
C LYS A 32 -5.55 3.55 -15.51
N ALA A 33 -6.83 3.56 -15.91
CA ALA A 33 -7.21 3.89 -17.28
C ALA A 33 -7.00 5.38 -17.59
N TYR A 34 -7.28 6.25 -16.61
CA TYR A 34 -7.09 7.69 -16.75
C TYR A 34 -5.82 8.21 -16.05
N ASN A 35 -5.04 7.33 -15.44
CA ASN A 35 -3.88 7.65 -14.60
C ASN A 35 -4.19 8.72 -13.54
N LYS A 36 -5.29 8.53 -12.80
CA LYS A 36 -5.77 9.48 -11.78
C LYS A 36 -5.87 8.83 -10.42
N ILE A 37 -5.50 9.57 -9.38
CA ILE A 37 -5.72 9.18 -7.99
C ILE A 37 -6.88 10.02 -7.47
N LEU A 38 -7.91 9.37 -6.95
CA LEU A 38 -9.02 10.01 -6.26
C LEU A 38 -8.89 9.76 -4.76
N ILE A 39 -8.89 10.85 -3.98
CA ILE A 39 -8.88 10.82 -2.52
C ILE A 39 -10.17 11.51 -2.05
N LYS A 40 -10.98 10.78 -1.29
CA LYS A 40 -12.25 11.27 -0.76
C LYS A 40 -12.34 10.98 0.74
N ASN A 41 -13.01 11.85 1.49
CA ASN A 41 -13.29 11.60 2.89
C ASN A 41 -14.19 10.36 3.01
N ASN A 42 -13.91 9.50 3.98
CA ASN A 42 -14.77 8.37 4.31
C ASN A 42 -15.96 8.87 5.15
N PRO A 43 -17.21 8.82 4.64
CA PRO A 43 -18.38 9.28 5.40
C PRO A 43 -18.65 8.43 6.65
N LYS A 44 -18.05 7.23 6.76
CA LYS A 44 -18.16 6.34 7.92
C LYS A 44 -17.02 6.50 8.92
N TYR A 45 -16.19 7.53 8.76
CA TYR A 45 -15.08 7.76 9.68
C TYR A 45 -15.58 8.21 11.07
N PHE A 46 -15.06 7.56 12.11
CA PHE A 46 -15.29 7.93 13.49
C PHE A 46 -13.99 8.46 14.10
N LYS A 47 -13.95 9.77 14.37
CA LYS A 47 -12.78 10.42 14.96
C LYS A 47 -12.47 9.83 16.34
N ASN A 48 -11.20 9.51 16.58
CA ASN A 48 -10.69 8.95 17.84
C ASN A 48 -11.35 7.62 18.27
N PHE A 49 -11.81 6.80 17.32
CA PHE A 49 -12.40 5.49 17.62
C PHE A 49 -11.47 4.59 18.45
N TYR A 50 -10.16 4.67 18.21
CA TYR A 50 -9.12 3.94 18.95
C TYR A 50 -8.42 4.80 20.02
N GLY A 51 -9.03 5.91 20.44
CA GLY A 51 -8.41 6.88 21.35
C GLY A 51 -7.48 7.87 20.64
N LYS A 52 -6.51 8.44 21.38
CA LYS A 52 -5.64 9.53 20.89
C LYS A 52 -4.31 9.05 20.30
N SER A 53 -3.91 7.80 20.57
CA SER A 53 -2.57 7.29 20.25
C SER A 53 -2.53 6.41 19.01
N ILE A 54 -3.68 5.84 18.62
CA ILE A 54 -3.80 4.96 17.45
C ILE A 54 -4.73 5.65 16.46
N SER A 55 -4.22 5.96 15.26
CA SER A 55 -5.04 6.58 14.22
C SER A 55 -5.87 5.54 13.47
N ASP A 56 -5.27 4.40 13.12
CA ASP A 56 -5.87 3.38 12.26
C ASP A 56 -5.35 1.99 12.61
N ILE A 57 -6.17 0.97 12.34
CA ILE A 57 -5.80 -0.44 12.42
C ILE A 57 -6.20 -1.09 11.09
N THR A 58 -5.25 -1.73 10.42
CA THR A 58 -5.49 -2.45 9.16
C THR A 58 -5.13 -3.92 9.33
N ALA A 59 -6.05 -4.81 8.97
CA ALA A 59 -5.79 -6.25 8.94
C ALA A 59 -5.41 -6.69 7.51
N ILE A 60 -4.26 -7.36 7.37
CA ILE A 60 -3.83 -8.00 6.12
C ILE A 60 -3.99 -9.50 6.27
N VAL A 61 -4.96 -10.08 5.57
CA VAL A 61 -5.31 -11.51 5.68
C VAL A 61 -5.19 -12.22 4.33
N GLY A 62 -4.88 -13.52 4.36
CA GLY A 62 -4.64 -14.32 3.15
C GLY A 62 -4.01 -15.66 3.48
N LYS A 63 -3.99 -16.59 2.51
CA LYS A 63 -3.38 -17.93 2.66
C LYS A 63 -1.85 -17.84 2.85
N ASN A 64 -1.23 -18.92 3.31
CA ASN A 64 0.23 -19.00 3.36
C ASN A 64 0.81 -18.89 1.94
N GLY A 65 1.93 -18.17 1.81
CA GLY A 65 2.54 -17.87 0.50
C GLY A 65 1.87 -16.72 -0.28
N SER A 66 0.77 -16.12 0.20
CA SER A 66 0.09 -15.03 -0.51
C SER A 66 0.79 -13.66 -0.47
N GLY A 67 2.03 -13.60 0.03
CA GLY A 67 2.81 -12.35 0.10
C GLY A 67 2.52 -11.42 1.28
N LYS A 68 1.81 -11.86 2.34
CA LYS A 68 1.52 -11.00 3.52
C LYS A 68 2.80 -10.39 4.12
N SER A 69 3.84 -11.20 4.34
CA SER A 69 5.13 -10.71 4.84
C SER A 69 5.80 -9.76 3.86
N LEU A 70 5.70 -9.99 2.54
CA LEU A 70 6.24 -9.09 1.52
C LEU A 70 5.60 -7.69 1.59
N ILE A 71 4.29 -7.60 1.84
CA ILE A 71 3.63 -6.30 2.05
C ILE A 71 4.19 -5.59 3.30
N LEU A 72 4.42 -6.33 4.38
CA LEU A 72 5.02 -5.77 5.60
C LEU A 72 6.46 -5.30 5.36
N GLU A 73 7.25 -6.03 4.57
CA GLU A 73 8.61 -5.61 4.18
C GLU A 73 8.57 -4.32 3.35
N ILE A 74 7.66 -4.21 2.36
CA ILE A 74 7.51 -2.99 1.56
C ILE A 74 7.10 -1.82 2.45
N VAL A 75 6.06 -1.98 3.27
CA VAL A 75 5.55 -0.87 4.10
C VAL A 75 6.54 -0.49 5.20
N GLY A 76 7.17 -1.46 5.84
CA GLY A 76 8.01 -1.26 7.04
C GLY A 76 9.45 -0.84 6.77
N ARG A 77 9.98 -1.06 5.56
CA ARG A 77 11.37 -0.69 5.22
C ARG A 77 11.54 0.78 4.85
N GLU A 78 12.76 1.28 5.04
CA GLU A 78 13.17 2.56 4.50
C GLU A 78 13.26 2.51 2.96
N MET A 79 13.13 3.67 2.31
CA MET A 79 13.13 3.74 0.85
C MET A 79 14.37 3.10 0.21
N ARG A 80 15.54 3.24 0.85
CA ARG A 80 16.80 2.67 0.35
C ARG A 80 16.80 1.14 0.41
N GLU A 81 16.27 0.57 1.49
CA GLU A 81 16.22 -0.88 1.70
C GLU A 81 15.18 -1.55 0.78
N ARG A 82 14.16 -0.81 0.35
CA ARG A 82 13.16 -1.31 -0.61
C ARG A 82 13.75 -1.58 -2.00
N ILE A 83 14.85 -0.92 -2.35
CA ILE A 83 15.54 -1.17 -3.63
C ILE A 83 16.02 -2.63 -3.71
N GLU A 84 16.39 -3.22 -2.57
CA GLU A 84 16.82 -4.62 -2.47
C GLU A 84 15.69 -5.63 -2.75
N LEU A 85 14.43 -5.19 -2.64
CA LEU A 85 13.27 -6.04 -2.91
C LEU A 85 12.86 -6.04 -4.39
N LEU A 86 13.42 -5.14 -5.21
CA LEU A 86 13.01 -4.98 -6.60
C LEU A 86 13.53 -6.14 -7.45
N LYS A 87 12.64 -6.76 -8.22
CA LYS A 87 13.00 -7.69 -9.30
C LYS A 87 13.64 -6.92 -10.46
N ILE A 88 14.90 -7.24 -10.74
CA ILE A 88 15.67 -6.69 -11.85
C ILE A 88 15.92 -7.80 -12.87
N GLU A 89 15.57 -7.54 -14.13
CA GLU A 89 15.87 -8.44 -15.25
C GLU A 89 16.76 -7.69 -16.26
N GLY A 90 18.02 -8.11 -16.35
CA GLY A 90 19.03 -7.39 -17.12
C GLY A 90 19.30 -6.01 -16.53
N LYS A 91 18.88 -4.95 -17.23
CA LYS A 91 19.00 -3.55 -16.80
C LYS A 91 17.65 -2.90 -16.45
N GLU A 92 16.55 -3.66 -16.48
CA GLU A 92 15.21 -3.15 -16.23
C GLU A 92 14.70 -3.53 -14.84
N ILE A 93 14.09 -2.56 -14.16
CA ILE A 93 13.31 -2.78 -12.94
C ILE A 93 11.90 -3.23 -13.37
N LYS A 94 11.49 -4.42 -12.95
CA LYS A 94 10.17 -4.99 -13.29
C LYS A 94 9.09 -4.65 -12.27
N ASP A 95 9.48 -4.33 -11.04
CA ASP A 95 8.56 -4.04 -9.96
C ASP A 95 8.15 -2.57 -9.95
N ARG A 96 6.84 -2.33 -9.83
CA ARG A 96 6.25 -1.00 -9.86
C ARG A 96 5.14 -0.93 -8.81
N TYR A 97 5.30 0.00 -7.89
CA TYR A 97 4.30 0.33 -6.89
C TYR A 97 4.45 1.80 -6.50
N PHE A 98 3.42 2.36 -5.90
CA PHE A 98 3.50 3.65 -5.24
C PHE A 98 2.71 3.64 -3.94
N MET A 99 3.09 4.54 -3.04
CA MET A 99 2.44 4.75 -1.76
C MET A 99 2.07 6.22 -1.59
N ILE A 100 0.98 6.48 -0.89
CA ILE A 100 0.49 7.83 -0.59
C ILE A 100 0.55 8.01 0.92
N PHE A 101 1.24 9.07 1.34
CA PHE A 101 1.37 9.47 2.74
C PHE A 101 0.72 10.84 2.96
N HIS A 102 0.23 11.07 4.17
CA HIS A 102 -0.25 12.37 4.67
C HIS A 102 0.50 12.77 5.95
#